data_AF-A0A9P4T6B3-F1
#
_entry.id   AF-A0A9P4T6B3-F1
#
_cell.length_a   1.000
_cell.length_b   1.000
_cell.length_c   1.000
_cell.angle_alpha   90.00
_cell.angle_beta   90.00
_cell.angle_gamma   90.00
#
_symmetry.space_group_name_H-M   'P 1'
#
loop_
_entity.id
_entity.type
_entity.pdbx_description
1 polymer ?
#
loop_
_entity_poly.entity_id
_entity_poly.type
_entity_poly.pdbx_seq_one_letter_code
_entity_poly.pdbx_strand_id
1 'polypeptide(L)'
;MDDGRELIAKIPNPNAGRAHYTTASEVATMDYVRNVLNIPAPRVYGWSSSTDNPVGAEYILMERTKRIDLDKVWSEMSWDDRFEIVNTLAGYEKTFVSAKVPMIGSLYYAKDVPDPSAAQFLDSSRSTDNGKAFVVGPTTHRTFFDHKRDLVEVHRGPWPTIEEYLHSRAARELACINKFSTYPGQQGLFGGPGQYCPAKELKVEVLQDYQKIAKHIVPKNSALRKPTLWHGDLHVENIFVDPSNPTKISNIIDWQAVNASPLFLQARHPSLIEFDGPTPQGFGPIELPEDFDQMSEEAQF
;
A
#
# COMPACT_ATOMS: atom_id res chain seq x y z
N MET A 1 32.79 -11.53 -10.01
CA MET A 1 33.05 -10.65 -8.85
C MET A 1 33.39 -11.58 -7.70
N ASP A 2 34.59 -11.48 -7.16
CA ASP A 2 35.10 -12.38 -6.12
C ASP A 2 35.61 -11.53 -4.93
N ASP A 3 34.80 -10.54 -4.54
CA ASP A 3 35.06 -9.63 -3.42
C ASP A 3 34.40 -10.10 -2.11
N GLY A 4 33.86 -11.33 -2.09
CA GLY A 4 33.19 -11.93 -0.95
C GLY A 4 31.86 -11.26 -0.58
N ARG A 5 31.31 -10.36 -1.40
CA ARG A 5 29.98 -9.78 -1.18
C ARG A 5 28.89 -10.74 -1.63
N GLU A 6 27.93 -10.95 -0.75
CA GLU A 6 26.73 -11.70 -1.07
C GLU A 6 25.60 -10.75 -1.49
N LEU A 7 24.74 -11.21 -2.39
CA LEU A 7 23.57 -10.48 -2.87
C LEU A 7 22.34 -11.38 -2.86
N ILE A 8 21.17 -10.75 -2.80
CA ILE A 8 19.88 -11.42 -2.99
C ILE A 8 19.40 -11.10 -4.39
N ALA A 9 19.03 -12.14 -5.14
CA ALA A 9 18.28 -12.00 -6.39
C ALA A 9 16.81 -12.33 -6.10
N LYS A 10 15.93 -11.33 -6.23
CA LYS A 10 14.48 -11.49 -6.12
C LYS A 10 13.88 -11.54 -7.51
N ILE A 11 13.09 -12.57 -7.79
CA ILE A 11 12.32 -12.73 -9.03
C ILE A 11 10.84 -12.74 -8.62
N PRO A 12 9.99 -11.89 -9.22
CA PRO A 12 8.58 -11.85 -8.87
C PRO A 12 7.88 -13.14 -9.29
N ASN A 13 7.02 -13.66 -8.42
CA ASN A 13 6.13 -14.77 -8.78
C ASN A 13 5.11 -14.31 -9.85
N PRO A 14 4.54 -15.22 -10.66
CA PRO A 14 3.53 -14.87 -11.67
C PRO A 14 2.30 -14.12 -11.13
N ASN A 15 2.01 -14.25 -9.83
CA ASN A 15 0.91 -13.57 -9.14
C ASN A 15 1.35 -12.31 -8.36
N ALA A 16 2.58 -11.82 -8.53
CA ALA A 16 3.10 -10.67 -7.79
C ALA A 16 2.42 -9.33 -8.15
N GLY A 17 1.65 -9.31 -9.24
CA GLY A 17 0.95 -8.14 -9.75
C GLY A 17 1.20 -7.94 -11.23
N ARG A 18 1.06 -6.72 -11.70
CA ARG A 18 1.23 -6.39 -13.11
C ARG A 18 2.72 -6.35 -13.46
N ALA A 19 3.09 -7.09 -14.51
CA ALA A 19 4.42 -7.06 -15.09
C ALA A 19 4.87 -5.61 -15.35
N HIS A 20 6.16 -5.40 -15.30
CA HIS A 20 6.86 -4.13 -15.29
C HIS A 20 6.61 -3.27 -14.03
N TYR A 21 5.34 -3.01 -13.72
CA TYR A 21 4.96 -2.06 -12.67
C TYR A 21 5.31 -2.53 -11.26
N THR A 22 5.11 -3.81 -10.93
CA THR A 22 5.43 -4.33 -9.60
C THR A 22 6.92 -4.14 -9.28
N THR A 23 7.81 -4.61 -10.15
CA THR A 23 9.26 -4.50 -9.96
C THR A 23 9.75 -3.04 -10.03
N ALA A 24 9.30 -2.27 -11.01
CA ALA A 24 9.72 -0.87 -11.14
C ALA A 24 9.31 -0.03 -9.92
N SER A 25 8.11 -0.28 -9.39
CA SER A 25 7.62 0.44 -8.22
C SER A 25 8.35 0.05 -6.94
N GLU A 26 8.63 -1.24 -6.75
CA GLU A 26 9.35 -1.73 -5.56
C GLU A 26 10.75 -1.12 -5.49
N VAL A 27 11.47 -1.08 -6.62
CA VAL A 27 12.81 -0.49 -6.67
C VAL A 27 12.78 1.02 -6.39
N ALA A 28 11.88 1.75 -7.05
CA ALA A 28 11.75 3.19 -6.83
C ALA A 28 11.36 3.51 -5.39
N THR A 29 10.50 2.70 -4.78
CA THR A 29 10.10 2.83 -3.37
C THR A 29 11.30 2.63 -2.45
N MET A 30 12.08 1.56 -2.62
CA MET A 30 13.28 1.32 -1.82
C MET A 30 14.31 2.47 -1.94
N ASP A 31 14.52 3.01 -3.15
CA ASP A 31 15.42 4.15 -3.36
C ASP A 31 14.89 5.40 -2.64
N TYR A 32 13.61 5.73 -2.81
CA TYR A 32 13.00 6.90 -2.19
C TYR A 32 13.04 6.84 -0.67
N VAL A 33 12.61 5.73 -0.06
CA VAL A 33 12.60 5.62 1.41
C VAL A 33 14.02 5.67 1.97
N ARG A 34 15.00 5.05 1.29
CA ARG A 34 16.39 5.05 1.74
C ARG A 34 17.07 6.41 1.58
N ASN A 35 16.97 7.00 0.40
CA ASN A 35 17.82 8.15 0.03
C ASN A 35 17.10 9.51 0.16
N VAL A 36 15.76 9.52 0.22
CA VAL A 36 14.97 10.75 0.43
C VAL A 36 14.41 10.82 1.85
N LEU A 37 13.84 9.72 2.36
CA LEU A 37 13.25 9.69 3.70
C LEU A 37 14.22 9.25 4.80
N ASN A 38 15.42 8.77 4.43
CA ASN A 38 16.42 8.26 5.36
C ASN A 38 15.90 7.11 6.26
N ILE A 39 15.01 6.28 5.71
CA ILE A 39 14.48 5.07 6.33
C ILE A 39 15.28 3.87 5.80
N PRO A 40 15.80 2.97 6.64
CA PRO A 40 16.59 1.84 6.17
C PRO A 40 15.79 0.89 5.25
N ALA A 41 16.27 0.69 4.02
CA ALA A 41 15.76 -0.28 3.05
C ALA A 41 16.93 -0.88 2.24
N PRO A 42 16.83 -2.08 1.64
CA PRO A 42 17.96 -2.72 0.96
C PRO A 42 18.52 -1.87 -0.17
N ARG A 43 19.85 -1.85 -0.31
CA ARG A 43 20.46 -1.22 -1.48
C ARG A 43 20.24 -2.08 -2.73
N VAL A 44 19.61 -1.52 -3.75
CA VAL A 44 19.49 -2.16 -5.07
C VAL A 44 20.77 -1.94 -5.86
N TYR A 45 21.35 -3.04 -6.37
CA TYR A 45 22.57 -3.03 -7.18
C TYR A 45 22.27 -3.09 -8.68
N GLY A 46 21.19 -3.76 -9.06
CA GLY A 46 20.74 -3.89 -10.44
C GLY A 46 19.36 -4.50 -10.49
N TRP A 47 18.58 -4.21 -11.52
CA TRP A 47 17.22 -4.71 -11.65
C TRP A 47 16.78 -4.62 -13.11
N SER A 48 15.77 -5.39 -13.47
CA SER A 48 15.06 -5.28 -14.75
C SER A 48 13.58 -5.52 -14.50
N SER A 49 12.74 -4.63 -15.01
CA SER A 49 11.28 -4.79 -15.07
C SER A 49 10.79 -5.30 -16.43
N SER A 50 11.72 -5.70 -17.32
CA SER A 50 11.41 -6.32 -18.61
C SER A 50 11.92 -7.77 -18.61
N THR A 51 11.24 -8.65 -19.33
CA THR A 51 11.74 -10.01 -19.64
C THR A 51 12.77 -10.02 -20.77
N ASP A 52 12.92 -8.91 -21.50
CA ASP A 52 13.96 -8.71 -22.52
C ASP A 52 15.32 -8.39 -21.87
N ASN A 53 15.87 -9.41 -21.22
CA ASN A 53 17.19 -9.38 -20.62
C ASN A 53 17.74 -10.83 -20.54
N PRO A 54 19.05 -11.03 -20.29
CA PRO A 54 19.66 -12.38 -20.29
C PRO A 54 19.05 -13.39 -19.31
N VAL A 55 18.37 -12.95 -18.25
CA VAL A 55 17.68 -13.81 -17.28
C VAL A 55 16.33 -14.31 -17.83
N GLY A 56 15.74 -13.60 -18.80
CA GLY A 56 14.42 -13.91 -19.36
C GLY A 56 13.25 -13.59 -18.42
N ALA A 57 13.51 -12.90 -17.30
CA ALA A 57 12.53 -12.58 -16.28
C ALA A 57 12.82 -11.22 -15.64
N GLU A 58 11.82 -10.64 -15.00
CA GLU A 58 12.02 -9.49 -14.11
C GLU A 58 12.88 -9.91 -12.91
N TYR A 59 13.71 -9.00 -12.41
CA TYR A 59 14.53 -9.29 -11.23
C TYR A 59 14.95 -8.02 -10.49
N ILE A 60 15.28 -8.18 -9.22
CA ILE A 60 15.96 -7.19 -8.38
C ILE A 60 17.16 -7.87 -7.73
N LEU A 61 18.36 -7.35 -7.99
CA LEU A 61 19.61 -7.69 -7.29
C LEU A 61 19.83 -6.66 -6.20
N MET A 62 19.86 -7.09 -4.95
CA MET A 62 19.94 -6.19 -3.80
C MET A 62 20.84 -6.72 -2.68
N GLU A 63 21.15 -5.82 -1.75
CA GLU A 63 21.93 -6.07 -0.55
C GLU A 63 21.42 -7.27 0.23
N ARG A 64 22.28 -8.29 0.40
CA ARG A 64 22.08 -9.30 1.43
C ARG A 64 22.57 -8.73 2.76
N THR A 65 21.67 -8.65 3.72
CA THR A 65 21.97 -8.09 5.03
C THR A 65 22.65 -9.14 5.92
N LYS A 66 23.82 -8.84 6.51
CA LYS A 66 24.50 -9.71 7.51
C LYS A 66 23.87 -9.59 8.91
N ARG A 67 22.61 -9.24 8.95
CA ARG A 67 21.91 -8.77 10.15
C ARG A 67 20.96 -9.84 10.65
N ILE A 68 20.46 -9.63 11.86
CA ILE A 68 19.51 -10.56 12.48
C ILE A 68 18.09 -10.05 12.28
N ASP A 69 17.20 -10.96 11.90
CA ASP A 69 15.76 -10.72 11.86
C ASP A 69 15.31 -10.36 13.27
N LEU A 70 14.48 -9.32 13.42
CA LEU A 70 13.99 -8.89 14.72
C LEU A 70 13.25 -10.02 15.43
N ASP A 71 12.53 -10.87 14.69
CA ASP A 71 11.83 -12.05 15.20
C ASP A 71 12.71 -12.93 16.11
N LYS A 72 13.97 -13.14 15.73
CA LYS A 72 14.90 -14.02 16.45
C LYS A 72 15.31 -13.52 17.83
N VAL A 73 15.18 -12.22 18.08
CA VAL A 73 15.61 -11.58 19.33
C VAL A 73 14.46 -10.91 20.07
N TRP A 74 13.33 -10.65 19.40
CA TRP A 74 12.22 -9.88 19.93
C TRP A 74 11.72 -10.42 21.27
N SER A 75 11.51 -11.74 21.37
CA SER A 75 11.02 -12.40 22.58
C SER A 75 11.99 -12.28 23.77
N GLU A 76 13.28 -12.13 23.50
CA GLU A 76 14.34 -12.05 24.51
C GLU A 76 14.68 -10.60 24.91
N MET A 77 14.31 -9.62 24.08
CA MET A 77 14.53 -8.20 24.36
C MET A 77 13.79 -7.73 25.61
N SER A 78 14.42 -6.83 26.37
CA SER A 78 13.78 -6.15 27.49
C SER A 78 12.66 -5.22 27.00
N TRP A 79 11.79 -4.79 27.91
CA TRP A 79 10.72 -3.85 27.55
C TRP A 79 11.27 -2.51 27.04
N ASP A 80 12.34 -2.00 27.67
CA ASP A 80 13.00 -0.76 27.25
C ASP A 80 13.58 -0.88 25.84
N ASP A 81 14.23 -2.00 25.52
CA ASP A 81 14.77 -2.27 24.18
C ASP A 81 13.66 -2.35 23.11
N ARG A 82 12.54 -3.02 23.43
CA ARG A 82 11.37 -3.07 22.54
C ARG A 82 10.77 -1.68 22.34
N PHE A 83 10.72 -0.88 23.40
CA PHE A 83 10.22 0.50 23.33
C PHE A 83 11.10 1.37 22.42
N GLU A 84 12.43 1.22 22.44
CA GLU A 84 13.33 1.91 21.52
C GLU A 84 13.04 1.58 20.05
N ILE A 85 12.80 0.30 19.74
CA ILE A 85 12.39 -0.14 18.40
C ILE A 85 11.07 0.51 18.00
N VAL A 86 10.04 0.43 18.85
CA VAL A 86 8.72 1.01 18.58
C VAL A 86 8.81 2.52 18.38
N ASN A 87 9.58 3.23 19.20
CA ASN A 87 9.80 4.67 19.06
C ASN A 87 10.49 5.01 17.73
N THR A 88 11.45 4.19 17.30
CA THR A 88 12.10 4.34 15.99
C THR A 88 11.10 4.14 14.85
N LEU A 89 10.26 3.11 14.91
CA LEU A 89 9.21 2.84 13.92
C LEU A 89 8.18 3.98 13.83
N ALA A 90 7.73 4.50 14.97
CA ALA A 90 6.85 5.68 15.02
C ALA A 90 7.51 6.91 14.37
N GLY A 91 8.84 7.04 14.50
CA GLY A 91 9.63 8.04 13.78
C GLY A 91 9.59 7.88 12.26
N TYR A 92 9.65 6.65 11.75
CA TYR A 92 9.51 6.36 10.32
C TYR A 92 8.09 6.64 9.81
N GLU A 93 7.05 6.22 10.55
CA GLU A 93 5.65 6.54 10.25
C GLU A 93 5.40 8.06 10.19
N LYS A 94 5.96 8.82 11.15
CA LYS A 94 5.92 10.28 11.12
C LYS A 94 6.59 10.86 9.87
N THR A 95 7.71 10.29 9.45
CA THR A 95 8.42 10.69 8.23
C THR A 95 7.55 10.46 6.99
N PHE A 96 6.87 9.31 6.90
CA PHE A 96 5.92 9.02 5.83
C PHE A 96 4.77 10.03 5.77
N VAL A 97 4.13 10.32 6.91
CA VAL A 97 3.03 11.31 6.99
C VAL A 97 3.51 12.71 6.59
N SER A 98 4.76 13.04 6.89
CA SER A 98 5.37 14.34 6.57
C SER A 98 5.72 14.48 5.09
N ALA A 99 6.07 13.38 4.41
CA ALA A 99 6.42 13.36 3.00
C ALA A 99 5.29 13.91 2.12
N LYS A 100 5.62 14.73 1.12
CA LYS A 100 4.63 15.31 0.20
C LYS A 100 4.50 14.40 -1.02
N VAL A 101 3.45 13.60 -1.05
CA VAL A 101 3.09 12.78 -2.21
C VAL A 101 1.92 13.46 -2.94
N PRO A 102 2.05 13.79 -4.23
CA PRO A 102 1.09 14.64 -4.93
C PRO A 102 -0.22 13.94 -5.28
N MET A 103 -0.21 12.61 -5.41
CA MET A 103 -1.33 11.80 -5.90
C MET A 103 -1.44 10.46 -5.19
N ILE A 104 -2.58 9.80 -5.35
CA ILE A 104 -2.84 8.42 -4.91
C ILE A 104 -2.37 7.47 -6.02
N GLY A 105 -1.59 6.46 -5.68
CA GLY A 105 -0.97 5.55 -6.65
C GLY A 105 0.28 4.90 -6.06
N SER A 106 1.18 4.39 -6.90
CA SER A 106 2.46 3.86 -6.43
C SER A 106 3.63 4.70 -6.93
N LEU A 107 4.78 4.57 -6.28
CA LEU A 107 5.97 5.34 -6.62
C LEU A 107 6.77 4.66 -7.73
N TYR A 108 7.31 5.42 -8.66
CA TYR A 108 8.15 4.96 -9.78
C TYR A 108 9.27 5.96 -10.03
N TYR A 109 10.31 5.54 -10.78
CA TYR A 109 11.12 6.52 -11.50
C TYR A 109 10.34 7.03 -12.71
N ALA A 110 10.55 8.30 -13.07
CA ALA A 110 9.86 8.95 -14.18
C ALA A 110 9.99 8.20 -15.52
N LYS A 111 11.14 7.57 -15.76
CA LYS A 111 11.41 6.78 -16.98
C LYS A 111 10.58 5.49 -17.09
N ASP A 112 10.07 4.99 -15.97
CA ASP A 112 9.29 3.74 -15.90
C ASP A 112 7.78 4.00 -15.94
N VAL A 113 7.38 5.26 -16.17
CA VAL A 113 5.98 5.64 -16.39
C VAL A 113 5.91 6.30 -17.77
N PRO A 114 5.01 5.87 -18.67
CA PRO A 114 4.82 6.54 -19.96
C PRO A 114 4.31 7.97 -19.76
N ASP A 115 4.99 8.94 -20.36
CA ASP A 115 4.60 10.36 -20.46
C ASP A 115 4.04 10.97 -19.14
N PRO A 116 4.79 10.97 -18.02
CA PRO A 116 4.29 11.46 -16.76
C PRO A 116 4.05 12.98 -16.82
N SER A 117 2.87 13.41 -16.39
CA SER A 117 2.55 14.83 -16.25
C SER A 117 3.32 15.48 -15.09
N ALA A 118 3.51 16.80 -15.16
CA ALA A 118 4.21 17.56 -14.12
C ALA A 118 3.60 17.39 -12.71
N ALA A 119 2.28 17.16 -12.62
CA ALA A 119 1.59 16.98 -11.35
C ALA A 119 1.91 15.65 -10.65
N GLN A 120 2.50 14.68 -11.36
CA GLN A 120 2.86 13.37 -10.79
C GLN A 120 4.21 13.38 -10.07
N PHE A 121 5.06 14.40 -10.28
CA PHE A 121 6.39 14.45 -9.70
C PHE A 121 6.36 14.81 -8.21
N LEU A 122 7.13 14.08 -7.39
CA LEU A 122 7.20 14.34 -5.94
C LEU A 122 8.01 15.59 -5.60
N ASP A 123 8.95 15.97 -6.45
CA ASP A 123 9.76 17.18 -6.29
C ASP A 123 9.99 17.83 -7.66
N SER A 124 9.33 18.95 -7.91
CA SER A 124 9.50 19.74 -9.13
C SER A 124 10.86 20.44 -9.21
N SER A 125 11.59 20.55 -8.08
CA SER A 125 12.86 21.29 -7.99
C SER A 125 14.12 20.44 -8.19
N ARG A 126 14.02 19.11 -8.13
CA ARG A 126 15.17 18.18 -8.22
C ARG A 126 15.33 17.46 -9.56
N SER A 127 14.61 17.86 -10.61
CA SER A 127 14.62 17.16 -11.89
C SER A 127 15.53 17.82 -12.95
N THR A 128 16.84 17.67 -12.82
CA THR A 128 17.73 17.73 -14.00
C THR A 128 18.83 16.66 -14.03
N ASP A 129 18.90 15.76 -13.04
CA ASP A 129 19.99 14.76 -13.03
C ASP A 129 19.46 13.32 -13.23
N ASN A 130 19.73 12.79 -14.43
CA ASN A 130 19.92 11.35 -14.71
C ASN A 130 18.76 10.37 -14.51
N GLY A 131 17.52 10.73 -14.85
CA GLY A 131 16.42 9.75 -14.95
C GLY A 131 16.01 9.08 -13.63
N LYS A 132 16.36 9.70 -12.49
CA LYS A 132 16.02 9.25 -11.13
C LYS A 132 14.92 10.08 -10.45
N ALA A 133 14.27 10.98 -11.19
CA ALA A 133 13.13 11.72 -10.65
C ALA A 133 12.01 10.76 -10.26
N PHE A 134 11.39 10.97 -9.11
CA PHE A 134 10.30 10.14 -8.62
C PHE A 134 8.95 10.70 -9.05
N VAL A 135 8.07 9.81 -9.53
CA VAL A 135 6.70 10.14 -9.93
C VAL A 135 5.71 9.17 -9.29
N VAL A 136 4.48 9.63 -9.09
CA VAL A 136 3.35 8.75 -8.77
C VAL A 136 2.75 8.22 -10.07
N GLY A 137 2.68 6.91 -10.19
CA GLY A 137 2.09 6.20 -11.33
C GLY A 137 0.91 5.32 -10.92
N PRO A 138 0.51 4.37 -11.78
CA PRO A 138 -0.55 3.42 -11.48
C PRO A 138 -0.29 2.66 -10.16
N THR A 139 -1.34 2.33 -9.43
CA THR A 139 -1.23 1.57 -8.17
C THR A 139 -0.74 0.14 -8.42
N THR A 140 0.12 -0.35 -7.53
CA THR A 140 0.52 -1.75 -7.39
C THR A 140 -0.25 -2.47 -6.27
N HIS A 141 -1.17 -1.77 -5.60
CA HIS A 141 -1.92 -2.30 -4.48
C HIS A 141 -2.74 -3.53 -4.88
N ARG A 142 -2.51 -4.65 -4.17
CA ARG A 142 -3.03 -5.97 -4.53
C ARG A 142 -4.54 -6.05 -4.71
N THR A 143 -5.32 -5.22 -4.00
CA THR A 143 -6.78 -5.19 -4.17
C THR A 143 -7.22 -4.85 -5.60
N PHE A 144 -6.37 -4.21 -6.41
CA PHE A 144 -6.66 -3.95 -7.82
C PHE A 144 -6.34 -5.12 -8.75
N PHE A 145 -5.60 -6.14 -8.30
CA PHE A 145 -5.09 -7.22 -9.15
C PHE A 145 -5.61 -8.59 -8.71
N ASP A 146 -5.73 -8.81 -7.41
CA ASP A 146 -6.12 -10.10 -6.84
C ASP A 146 -7.54 -10.52 -7.24
N HIS A 147 -7.74 -11.84 -7.30
CA HIS A 147 -9.01 -12.48 -7.62
C HIS A 147 -9.58 -12.03 -8.99
N LYS A 148 -8.78 -12.09 -10.06
CA LYS A 148 -9.17 -11.74 -11.45
C LYS A 148 -9.43 -10.24 -11.69
N ARG A 149 -9.10 -9.36 -10.74
CA ARG A 149 -9.25 -7.92 -10.94
C ARG A 149 -8.20 -7.34 -11.88
N ASP A 150 -7.08 -8.04 -12.04
CA ASP A 150 -6.06 -7.78 -13.06
C ASP A 150 -6.60 -7.96 -14.49
N LEU A 151 -7.55 -8.87 -14.68
CA LEU A 151 -8.13 -9.20 -15.98
C LEU A 151 -9.18 -8.18 -16.48
N VAL A 152 -9.56 -7.16 -15.72
CA VAL A 152 -10.46 -6.09 -16.20
C VAL A 152 -9.67 -4.84 -16.59
N GLU A 153 -10.07 -4.23 -17.71
CA GLU A 153 -9.49 -2.97 -18.19
C GLU A 153 -10.18 -1.80 -17.47
N VAL A 154 -9.50 -1.24 -16.48
CA VAL A 154 -9.96 -0.10 -15.69
C VAL A 154 -8.82 0.87 -15.44
N HIS A 155 -9.13 2.14 -15.17
CA HIS A 155 -8.12 3.10 -14.75
C HIS A 155 -7.50 2.68 -13.41
N ARG A 156 -6.17 2.52 -13.37
CA ARG A 156 -5.41 2.07 -12.19
C ARG A 156 -4.65 3.20 -11.51
N GLY A 157 -5.02 4.43 -11.79
CA GLY A 157 -4.35 5.62 -11.28
C GLY A 157 -3.19 6.07 -12.18
N PRO A 158 -2.44 7.09 -11.72
CA PRO A 158 -2.62 7.76 -10.43
C PRO A 158 -3.90 8.59 -10.35
N TRP A 159 -4.39 8.87 -9.15
CA TRP A 159 -5.56 9.69 -8.91
C TRP A 159 -5.20 10.97 -8.15
N PRO A 160 -5.56 12.17 -8.66
CA PRO A 160 -5.29 13.44 -8.01
C PRO A 160 -6.21 13.68 -6.80
N THR A 161 -7.39 13.05 -6.76
CA THR A 161 -8.39 13.27 -5.71
C THR A 161 -8.82 11.96 -5.05
N ILE A 162 -9.26 12.06 -3.80
CA ILE A 162 -9.81 10.92 -3.04
C ILE A 162 -11.10 10.44 -3.70
N GLU A 163 -11.92 11.36 -4.20
CA GLU A 163 -13.19 11.02 -4.85
C GLU A 163 -12.95 10.11 -6.06
N GLU A 164 -12.03 10.49 -6.95
CA GLU A 164 -11.65 9.65 -8.09
C GLU A 164 -11.08 8.30 -7.65
N TYR A 165 -10.26 8.27 -6.59
CA TYR A 165 -9.75 7.01 -6.04
C TYR A 165 -10.88 6.11 -5.50
N LEU A 166 -11.82 6.64 -4.72
CA LEU A 166 -12.95 5.87 -4.18
C LEU A 166 -13.87 5.37 -5.30
N HIS A 167 -14.20 6.23 -6.26
CA HIS A 167 -15.01 5.84 -7.41
C HIS A 167 -14.31 4.78 -8.28
N SER A 168 -12.99 4.84 -8.44
CA SER A 168 -12.24 3.83 -9.19
C SER A 168 -12.35 2.43 -8.58
N ARG A 169 -12.46 2.32 -7.25
CA ARG A 169 -12.66 1.04 -6.56
C ARG A 169 -14.03 0.45 -6.90
N ALA A 170 -15.08 1.28 -6.91
CA ALA A 170 -16.42 0.86 -7.31
C ALA A 170 -16.48 0.47 -8.79
N ALA A 171 -15.87 1.29 -9.67
CA ALA A 171 -15.80 1.03 -11.10
C ALA A 171 -15.10 -0.30 -11.41
N ARG A 172 -14.01 -0.62 -10.69
CA ARG A 172 -13.33 -1.92 -10.78
C ARG A 172 -14.25 -3.08 -10.43
N GLU A 173 -15.01 -2.99 -9.34
CA GLU A 173 -15.94 -4.06 -8.95
C GLU A 173 -17.06 -4.23 -9.98
N LEU A 174 -17.64 -3.13 -10.46
CA LEU A 174 -18.67 -3.14 -11.53
C LEU A 174 -18.12 -3.77 -12.81
N ALA A 175 -16.89 -3.44 -13.22
CA ALA A 175 -16.24 -4.04 -14.38
C ALA A 175 -16.07 -5.56 -14.22
N CYS A 176 -15.72 -6.03 -13.01
CA CYS A 176 -15.62 -7.47 -12.73
C CYS A 176 -16.98 -8.18 -12.81
N ILE A 177 -18.03 -7.56 -12.26
CA ILE A 177 -19.41 -8.09 -12.28
C ILE A 177 -19.94 -8.19 -13.72
N ASN A 178 -19.56 -7.24 -14.58
CA ASN A 178 -19.97 -7.24 -15.98
C ASN A 178 -19.18 -8.24 -16.82
N LYS A 179 -17.88 -8.40 -16.54
CA LYS A 179 -16.99 -9.27 -17.35
C LYS A 179 -17.14 -10.76 -17.04
N PHE A 180 -17.41 -11.13 -15.79
CA PHE A 180 -17.35 -12.53 -15.35
C PHE A 180 -18.70 -13.08 -14.91
N SER A 181 -18.93 -14.38 -15.16
CA SER A 181 -20.07 -15.13 -14.59
C SER A 181 -19.92 -15.34 -13.09
N THR A 182 -18.69 -15.53 -12.62
CA THR A 182 -18.31 -15.53 -11.20
C THR A 182 -17.43 -14.31 -10.91
N TYR A 183 -17.96 -13.37 -10.14
CA TYR A 183 -17.25 -12.15 -9.79
C TYR A 183 -16.58 -12.27 -8.42
N PRO A 184 -15.57 -11.43 -8.14
CA PRO A 184 -14.86 -11.50 -6.86
C PRO A 184 -15.80 -11.27 -5.68
N GLY A 185 -15.66 -12.09 -4.64
CA GLY A 185 -16.33 -11.89 -3.36
C GLY A 185 -15.83 -10.63 -2.65
N GLN A 186 -16.46 -10.31 -1.51
CA GLN A 186 -15.94 -9.31 -0.59
C GLN A 186 -14.56 -9.76 -0.09
N GLN A 187 -13.59 -8.83 -0.06
CA GLN A 187 -12.27 -9.10 0.51
C GLN A 187 -12.39 -9.03 2.05
N GLY A 188 -12.01 -10.09 2.75
CA GLY A 188 -12.10 -10.20 4.21
C GLY A 188 -12.76 -11.50 4.68
N LEU A 189 -13.08 -11.59 5.98
CA LEU A 189 -13.70 -12.75 6.62
C LEU A 189 -15.24 -12.79 6.37
N PHE A 190 -15.64 -12.83 5.10
CA PHE A 190 -17.06 -12.76 4.68
C PHE A 190 -17.52 -13.96 3.82
N GLY A 191 -16.80 -15.09 3.83
CA GLY A 191 -17.06 -16.26 2.97
C GLY A 191 -17.36 -17.60 3.67
N GLY A 192 -17.68 -17.61 4.96
CA GLY A 192 -18.04 -18.81 5.72
C GLY A 192 -19.45 -19.34 5.45
N PRO A 193 -19.78 -20.58 5.85
CA PRO A 193 -21.13 -21.13 5.72
C PRO A 193 -22.19 -20.22 6.38
N GLY A 194 -23.25 -19.87 5.64
CA GLY A 194 -24.32 -18.98 6.12
C GLY A 194 -23.98 -17.48 6.14
N GLN A 195 -22.82 -17.08 5.61
CA GLN A 195 -22.44 -15.67 5.51
C GLN A 195 -23.04 -14.99 4.27
N TYR A 196 -22.91 -13.65 4.24
CA TYR A 196 -23.48 -12.76 3.24
C TYR A 196 -23.04 -13.12 1.81
N CYS A 197 -23.96 -13.69 1.03
CA CYS A 197 -23.79 -14.01 -0.39
C CYS A 197 -24.72 -13.11 -1.21
N PRO A 198 -24.32 -11.86 -1.52
CA PRO A 198 -25.20 -10.94 -2.23
C PRO A 198 -25.46 -11.42 -3.66
N ALA A 199 -26.73 -11.35 -4.06
CA ALA A 199 -27.13 -11.44 -5.45
C ALA A 199 -26.40 -10.38 -6.28
N LYS A 200 -26.23 -10.66 -7.58
CA LYS A 200 -25.52 -9.77 -8.50
C LYS A 200 -26.15 -8.37 -8.52
N GLU A 201 -27.47 -8.33 -8.56
CA GLU A 201 -28.30 -7.14 -8.62
C GLU A 201 -28.07 -6.27 -7.39
N LEU A 202 -28.15 -6.87 -6.20
CA LEU A 202 -27.88 -6.18 -4.94
C LEU A 202 -26.43 -5.64 -4.88
N LYS A 203 -25.44 -6.41 -5.35
CA LYS A 203 -24.05 -5.95 -5.39
C LYS A 203 -23.89 -4.72 -6.30
N VAL A 204 -24.59 -4.68 -7.44
CA VAL A 204 -24.58 -3.53 -8.35
C VAL A 204 -25.24 -2.32 -7.71
N GLU A 205 -26.41 -2.49 -7.10
CA GLU A 205 -27.15 -1.42 -6.40
C GLU A 205 -26.30 -0.79 -5.28
N VAL A 206 -25.70 -1.62 -4.41
CA VAL A 206 -24.82 -1.14 -3.33
C VAL A 206 -23.60 -0.39 -3.88
N LEU A 207 -23.02 -0.82 -5.01
CA LEU A 207 -21.91 -0.11 -5.63
C LEU A 207 -22.33 1.25 -6.21
N GLN A 208 -23.54 1.35 -6.76
CA GLN A 208 -24.11 2.60 -7.25
C GLN A 208 -24.41 3.56 -6.09
N ASP A 209 -24.98 3.06 -4.99
CA ASP A 209 -25.22 3.87 -3.79
C ASP A 209 -23.92 4.31 -3.14
N TYR A 210 -22.93 3.41 -3.06
CA TYR A 210 -21.59 3.76 -2.62
C TYR A 210 -21.01 4.92 -3.44
N GLN A 211 -21.18 4.94 -4.77
CA GLN A 211 -20.71 6.05 -5.59
C GLN A 211 -21.39 7.39 -5.24
N LYS A 212 -22.68 7.38 -4.86
CA LYS A 212 -23.41 8.58 -4.42
C LYS A 212 -22.88 9.10 -3.09
N ILE A 213 -22.63 8.21 -2.13
CA ILE A 213 -22.24 8.60 -0.76
C ILE A 213 -20.72 8.70 -0.53
N ALA A 214 -19.88 8.19 -1.43
CA ALA A 214 -18.44 8.03 -1.24
C ALA A 214 -17.74 9.31 -0.76
N LYS A 215 -18.13 10.47 -1.29
CA LYS A 215 -17.56 11.78 -0.92
C LYS A 215 -18.00 12.25 0.48
N HIS A 216 -19.15 11.79 0.96
CA HIS A 216 -19.75 12.20 2.24
C HIS A 216 -19.19 11.39 3.42
N ILE A 217 -18.70 10.18 3.17
CA ILE A 217 -18.13 9.29 4.20
C ILE A 217 -16.62 9.48 4.40
N VAL A 218 -16.01 10.48 3.74
CA VAL A 218 -14.59 10.81 3.91
C VAL A 218 -14.39 11.65 5.19
N PRO A 219 -13.34 11.39 6.00
CA PRO A 219 -13.06 12.21 7.17
C PRO A 219 -12.88 13.70 6.83
N LYS A 220 -13.47 14.59 7.66
CA LYS A 220 -13.35 16.05 7.51
C LYS A 220 -11.90 16.53 7.69
N ASN A 221 -11.13 15.87 8.56
CA ASN A 221 -9.73 16.18 8.82
C ASN A 221 -8.87 15.98 7.56
N SER A 222 -8.28 17.06 7.05
CA SER A 222 -7.44 17.06 5.85
C SER A 222 -6.17 16.24 6.00
N ALA A 223 -5.62 16.13 7.22
CA ALA A 223 -4.42 15.31 7.49
C ALA A 223 -4.67 13.83 7.22
N LEU A 224 -5.88 13.34 7.48
CA LEU A 224 -6.27 11.95 7.24
C LEU A 224 -6.54 11.65 5.75
N ARG A 225 -6.85 12.69 4.98
CA ARG A 225 -7.21 12.65 3.56
C ARG A 225 -5.98 12.63 2.64
N LYS A 226 -4.85 13.16 3.11
CA LYS A 226 -3.62 13.29 2.33
C LYS A 226 -3.12 11.92 1.78
N PRO A 227 -2.66 11.86 0.52
CA PRO A 227 -1.91 10.71 0.01
C PRO A 227 -0.60 10.54 0.79
N THR A 228 -0.41 9.38 1.40
CA THR A 228 0.73 9.09 2.28
C THR A 228 1.29 7.73 1.89
N LEU A 229 2.61 7.58 1.77
CA LEU A 229 3.21 6.24 1.66
C LEU A 229 3.05 5.50 2.99
N TRP A 230 2.72 4.22 2.99
CA TRP A 230 2.63 3.44 4.23
C TRP A 230 3.14 2.01 4.02
N HIS A 231 3.94 1.51 4.96
CA HIS A 231 4.38 0.11 4.91
C HIS A 231 3.27 -0.79 5.46
N GLY A 232 2.57 -1.50 4.58
CA GLY A 232 1.38 -2.29 4.95
C GLY A 232 1.67 -3.59 5.70
N ASP A 233 2.92 -4.08 5.67
CA ASP A 233 3.28 -5.40 6.18
C ASP A 233 4.49 -5.36 7.14
N LEU A 234 4.41 -4.47 8.13
CA LEU A 234 5.50 -4.27 9.08
C LEU A 234 5.38 -5.23 10.28
N HIS A 235 6.03 -6.38 10.15
CA HIS A 235 6.16 -7.41 11.20
C HIS A 235 7.63 -7.71 11.50
N VAL A 236 7.88 -8.46 12.59
CA VAL A 236 9.23 -8.75 13.10
C VAL A 236 10.16 -9.47 12.11
N GLU A 237 9.62 -10.20 11.12
CA GLU A 237 10.46 -10.87 10.11
C GLU A 237 10.87 -9.91 8.97
N ASN A 238 10.14 -8.81 8.77
CA ASN A 238 10.47 -7.78 7.79
C ASN A 238 11.40 -6.69 8.35
N ILE A 239 11.78 -6.77 9.63
CA ILE A 239 12.67 -5.82 10.29
C ILE A 239 13.98 -6.51 10.65
N PHE A 240 15.10 -5.89 10.28
CA PHE A 240 16.43 -6.35 10.63
C PHE A 240 17.10 -5.35 11.57
N VAL A 241 17.83 -5.88 12.55
CA VAL A 241 18.55 -5.09 13.56
C VAL A 241 20.05 -5.38 13.57
N ASP A 242 20.82 -4.47 14.15
CA ASP A 242 22.28 -4.63 14.28
C ASP A 242 22.60 -5.78 15.26
N PRO A 243 23.40 -6.80 14.87
CA PRO A 243 23.75 -7.89 15.77
C PRO A 243 24.50 -7.46 17.04
N SER A 244 25.22 -6.34 16.99
CA SER A 244 25.94 -5.78 18.13
C SER A 244 25.09 -4.85 18.99
N ASN A 245 23.99 -4.33 18.44
CA ASN A 245 23.01 -3.52 19.14
C ASN A 245 21.59 -3.78 18.58
N PRO A 246 20.86 -4.77 19.12
CA PRO A 246 19.55 -5.17 18.61
C PRO A 246 18.45 -4.11 18.69
N THR A 247 18.66 -2.97 19.37
CA THR A 247 17.70 -1.85 19.36
C THR A 247 17.82 -0.96 18.11
N LYS A 248 18.88 -1.15 17.32
CA LYS A 248 19.12 -0.34 16.11
C LYS A 248 18.54 -1.02 14.88
N ILE A 249 17.41 -0.50 14.40
CA ILE A 249 16.85 -0.87 13.10
C ILE A 249 17.81 -0.47 12.00
N SER A 250 17.97 -1.39 11.06
CA SER A 250 19.10 -1.36 10.15
C SER A 250 18.74 -1.72 8.73
N ASN A 251 17.65 -2.46 8.55
CA ASN A 251 17.00 -2.66 7.27
C ASN A 251 15.52 -3.00 7.51
N ILE A 252 14.65 -2.54 6.63
CA ILE A 252 13.25 -2.98 6.54
C ILE A 252 13.08 -3.52 5.13
N ILE A 253 12.46 -4.69 4.98
CA ILE A 253 12.28 -5.36 3.68
C ILE A 253 10.79 -5.45 3.31
N ASP A 254 10.54 -6.06 2.15
CA ASP A 254 9.20 -6.26 1.56
C ASP A 254 8.44 -4.96 1.23
N TRP A 255 9.12 -4.08 0.50
CA TRP A 255 8.53 -2.86 -0.07
C TRP A 255 7.63 -3.11 -1.28
N GLN A 256 7.32 -4.38 -1.60
CA GLN A 256 6.48 -4.72 -2.73
C GLN A 256 5.04 -4.26 -2.48
N ALA A 257 4.39 -3.71 -3.51
CA ALA A 257 3.01 -3.23 -3.45
C ALA A 257 2.74 -2.08 -2.45
N VAL A 258 3.79 -1.49 -1.83
CA VAL A 258 3.69 -0.24 -1.09
C VAL A 258 3.19 0.85 -2.03
N ASN A 259 2.19 1.59 -1.55
CA ASN A 259 1.55 2.63 -2.34
C ASN A 259 1.26 3.88 -1.48
N ALA A 260 0.96 4.97 -2.16
CA ALA A 260 0.41 6.16 -1.56
C ALA A 260 -1.12 6.13 -1.64
N SER A 261 -1.78 6.15 -0.49
CA SER A 261 -3.24 6.11 -0.35
C SER A 261 -3.68 7.14 0.72
N PRO A 262 -4.97 7.50 0.82
CA PRO A 262 -5.44 8.31 1.94
C PRO A 262 -5.15 7.60 3.27
N LEU A 263 -4.57 8.32 4.23
CA LEU A 263 -4.10 7.74 5.49
C LEU A 263 -5.20 6.96 6.23
N PHE A 264 -6.45 7.47 6.22
CA PHE A 264 -7.59 6.81 6.88
C PHE A 264 -7.96 5.43 6.31
N LEU A 265 -7.49 5.08 5.11
CA LEU A 265 -7.77 3.79 4.48
C LEU A 265 -6.68 2.74 4.70
N GLN A 266 -5.49 3.16 5.12
CA GLN A 266 -4.30 2.29 5.14
C GLN A 266 -3.51 2.31 6.43
N ALA A 267 -3.69 3.32 7.30
CA ALA A 267 -2.94 3.41 8.55
C ALA A 267 -3.24 2.17 9.41
N ARG A 268 -2.18 1.42 9.73
CA ARG A 268 -2.20 0.25 10.62
C ARG A 268 -1.05 0.41 11.60
N HIS A 269 -1.21 -0.11 12.82
CA HIS A 269 -0.05 -0.31 13.68
C HIS A 269 0.75 -1.53 13.17
N PRO A 270 2.08 -1.54 13.36
CA PRO A 270 2.90 -2.70 13.07
C PRO A 270 2.43 -3.91 13.89
N SER A 271 2.45 -5.11 13.32
CA SER A 271 1.88 -6.30 13.98
C SER A 271 2.63 -6.74 15.24
N LEU A 272 3.86 -6.25 15.42
CA LEU A 272 4.65 -6.44 16.64
C LEU A 272 4.11 -5.65 17.85
N ILE A 273 3.15 -4.75 17.64
CA ILE A 273 2.46 -4.00 18.69
C ILE A 273 1.09 -4.64 18.89
N GLU A 274 0.98 -5.52 19.88
CA GLU A 274 -0.30 -6.08 20.26
C GLU A 274 -1.07 -5.07 21.14
N PHE A 275 -2.36 -4.88 20.82
CA PHE A 275 -3.25 -4.12 21.68
C PHE A 275 -3.77 -5.01 22.79
N ASP A 276 -3.24 -4.83 24.01
CA ASP A 276 -3.79 -5.39 25.24
C ASP A 276 -4.56 -4.29 26.00
N GLY A 277 -5.77 -3.98 25.51
CA GLY A 277 -6.62 -2.96 26.09
C GLY A 277 -8.09 -3.33 25.97
N PRO A 278 -8.99 -2.56 26.62
CA PRO A 278 -10.41 -2.81 26.53
C PRO A 278 -10.84 -2.73 25.06
N THR A 279 -11.56 -3.75 24.59
CA THR A 279 -12.21 -3.70 23.28
C THR A 279 -13.04 -2.43 23.21
N PRO A 280 -12.77 -1.50 22.27
CA PRO A 280 -13.57 -0.31 22.12
C PRO A 280 -15.04 -0.73 22.01
N GLN A 281 -15.94 -0.05 22.74
CA GLN A 281 -17.37 -0.21 22.47
C GLN A 281 -17.57 0.04 20.98
N GLY A 282 -17.99 -1.00 20.26
CA GLY A 282 -18.26 -0.88 18.83
C GLY A 282 -19.32 0.17 18.57
N PHE A 283 -19.57 0.48 17.29
CA PHE A 283 -20.74 1.26 16.95
C PHE A 283 -21.99 0.50 17.44
N GLY A 284 -22.77 1.14 18.33
CA GLY A 284 -24.12 0.69 18.60
C GLY A 284 -24.95 0.72 17.31
N PRO A 285 -26.08 0.01 17.26
CA PRO A 285 -27.02 0.16 16.15
C PRO A 285 -27.33 1.64 15.94
N ILE A 286 -27.34 2.09 14.68
CA ILE A 286 -27.80 3.44 14.35
C ILE A 286 -29.30 3.46 14.64
N GLU A 287 -29.70 4.22 15.65
CA GLU A 287 -31.10 4.48 15.93
C GLU A 287 -31.60 5.53 14.94
N LEU A 288 -32.58 5.14 14.12
CA LEU A 288 -33.27 6.09 13.24
C LEU A 288 -34.07 7.09 14.10
N PRO A 289 -34.24 8.34 13.64
CA PRO A 289 -35.18 9.27 14.27
C PRO A 289 -36.57 8.64 14.45
N GLU A 290 -37.28 8.98 15.54
CA GLU A 290 -38.62 8.45 15.81
C GLU A 290 -39.63 8.75 14.69
N ASP A 291 -39.38 9.81 13.92
CA ASP A 291 -40.18 10.27 12.79
C ASP A 291 -39.64 9.83 11.43
N PHE A 292 -38.64 8.95 11.36
CA PHE A 292 -38.00 8.54 10.09
C PHE A 292 -39.03 8.09 9.04
N ASP A 293 -40.02 7.29 9.43
CA ASP A 293 -41.09 6.80 8.54
C ASP A 293 -42.06 7.90 8.05
N GLN A 294 -42.02 9.08 8.68
CA GLN A 294 -42.85 10.25 8.38
C GLN A 294 -42.08 11.34 7.62
N MET A 295 -40.75 11.23 7.55
CA MET A 295 -39.90 12.13 6.80
C MET A 295 -40.14 11.95 5.29
N SER A 296 -40.00 13.03 4.51
CA SER A 296 -39.98 12.90 3.04
C SER A 296 -38.76 12.10 2.60
N GLU A 297 -38.80 11.47 1.43
CA GLU A 297 -37.65 10.74 0.87
C GLU A 297 -36.39 11.62 0.89
N GLU A 298 -36.50 12.89 0.50
CA GLU A 298 -35.38 13.86 0.53
C GLU A 298 -34.84 14.18 1.93
N ALA A 299 -35.65 14.01 2.98
CA ALA A 299 -35.23 14.24 4.36
C ALA A 299 -34.69 12.97 5.03
N GLN A 300 -34.96 11.79 4.46
CA GLN A 300 -34.38 10.51 4.89
C GLN A 300 -32.95 10.28 4.37
N PHE A 301 -32.48 11.08 3.40
CA PHE A 301 -31.13 11.06 2.81
C PHE A 301 -30.24 12.22 3.30
#